data_AF-A0A2D8ADH3-F1
#
_entry.id   AF-A0A2D8ADH3-F1
#
_cell.length_a   1.000
_cell.length_b   1.000
_cell.length_c   1.000
_cell.angle_alpha   90.00
_cell.angle_beta   90.00
_cell.angle_gamma   90.00
#
_symmetry.space_group_name_H-M   'P 1'
#
loop_
_entity.id
_entity.type
_entity.pdbx_description
1 polymer ?
#
loop_
_entity_poly.entity_id
_entity_poly.type
_entity_poly.pdbx_seq_one_letter_code
_entity_poly.pdbx_strand_id
1 'polypeptide(L)'
;MANPLLVSDLVSEKANEAACVIEPDQIQEQIIKAIRKYAGYGCIEALEADPARAIDENLTLTQSEWAVIQPLFSVYCEYVQAVQMEASRLYGVGEFGRGSSEVMSDIRTLETELPGKAFTGEVITIL
;
A
#
# COMPACT_ATOMS: atom_id res chain seq x y z
N MET A 1 22.38 -1.07 9.10
CA MET A 1 21.28 -0.09 9.20
C MET A 1 20.53 -0.14 7.88
N ALA A 2 19.28 -0.60 7.89
CA ALA A 2 18.41 -0.49 6.72
C ALA A 2 18.11 1.00 6.48
N ASN A 3 18.07 1.44 5.22
CA ASN A 3 17.74 2.82 4.89
C ASN A 3 16.24 3.03 5.10
N PRO A 4 15.79 3.92 6.01
CA PRO A 4 14.37 4.15 6.23
C PRO A 4 13.75 4.84 5.01
N LEU A 5 12.58 4.37 4.60
CA LEU A 5 11.78 4.92 3.50
C LEU A 5 10.71 5.84 4.08
N LEU A 6 10.66 7.10 3.64
CA LEU A 6 9.63 8.04 4.08
C LEU A 6 8.37 7.87 3.24
N VAL A 7 7.19 7.88 3.87
CA VAL A 7 5.92 7.70 3.14
C VAL A 7 5.71 8.80 2.09
N SER A 8 6.06 10.06 2.37
CA SER A 8 5.98 11.15 1.38
C SER A 8 6.86 10.94 0.14
N ASP A 9 8.03 10.31 0.30
CA ASP A 9 8.90 9.95 -0.82
C ASP A 9 8.25 8.86 -1.69
N LEU A 10 7.62 7.86 -1.06
CA LEU A 10 6.90 6.79 -1.75
C LEU A 10 5.66 7.30 -2.50
N VAL A 11 4.94 8.27 -1.92
CA VAL A 11 3.83 8.96 -2.60
C VAL A 11 4.34 9.71 -3.83
N SER A 12 5.46 10.43 -3.68
CA SER A 12 6.08 11.17 -4.77
C SER A 12 6.58 10.25 -5.87
N GLU A 13 7.21 9.12 -5.51
CA GLU A 13 7.63 8.08 -6.47
C GLU A 13 6.44 7.57 -7.28
N LYS A 14 5.34 7.22 -6.61
CA LYS A 14 4.13 6.73 -7.26
C LYS A 14 3.48 7.78 -8.18
N ALA A 15 3.45 9.04 -7.75
CA ALA A 15 2.91 10.14 -8.53
C ALA A 15 3.71 10.41 -9.81
N ASN A 16 5.02 10.11 -9.81
CA ASN A 16 5.89 10.29 -10.98
C ASN A 16 5.84 9.10 -11.96
N GLU A 17 5.17 7.99 -11.62
CA GLU A 17 4.99 6.88 -12.54
C GLU A 17 4.09 7.29 -13.71
N ALA A 18 4.56 7.06 -14.95
CA ALA A 18 3.80 7.44 -16.16
C ALA A 18 2.41 6.78 -16.26
N ALA A 19 2.20 5.67 -15.57
CA ALA A 19 0.93 4.95 -15.53
C ALA A 19 -0.02 5.44 -14.42
N CYS A 20 0.42 6.33 -13.53
CA CYS A 20 -0.37 6.84 -12.43
C CYS A 20 -1.24 8.02 -12.89
N VAL A 21 -2.56 7.85 -12.83
CA VAL A 21 -3.55 8.86 -13.29
C VAL A 21 -4.32 9.48 -12.12
N ILE A 22 -4.02 9.09 -10.88
CA ILE A 22 -4.69 9.59 -9.67
C ILE A 22 -3.93 10.73 -9.02
N GLU A 23 -4.66 11.60 -8.33
CA GLU A 23 -4.09 12.76 -7.65
C GLU A 23 -3.22 12.35 -6.44
N PRO A 24 -2.19 13.14 -6.08
CA PRO A 24 -1.31 12.85 -4.94
C PRO A 24 -2.04 12.57 -3.63
N ASP A 25 -3.10 13.31 -3.33
CA ASP A 25 -3.92 13.11 -2.12
C ASP A 25 -4.55 11.71 -2.10
N GLN A 26 -5.00 11.21 -3.25
CA GLN A 26 -5.59 9.88 -3.36
C GLN A 26 -4.54 8.78 -3.19
N ILE A 27 -3.31 9.01 -3.69
CA ILE A 27 -2.16 8.11 -3.48
C ILE A 27 -1.83 8.03 -1.98
N GLN A 28 -1.78 9.18 -1.31
CA GLN A 28 -1.53 9.26 0.13
C GLN A 28 -2.60 8.53 0.95
N GLU A 29 -3.89 8.66 0.59
CA GLU A 29 -4.95 7.90 1.23
C GLU A 29 -4.76 6.38 1.06
N GLN A 30 -4.37 5.92 -0.14
CA GLN A 30 -4.18 4.49 -0.41
C GLN A 30 -2.97 3.91 0.33
N ILE A 31 -1.85 4.63 0.42
CA ILE A 31 -0.68 4.14 1.16
C ILE A 31 -0.96 4.09 2.66
N ILE A 32 -1.62 5.11 3.23
CA ILE A 32 -2.03 5.11 4.65
C ILE A 32 -2.97 3.95 4.93
N LYS A 33 -3.93 3.67 4.03
CA LYS A 33 -4.83 2.53 4.14
C LYS A 33 -4.09 1.20 4.13
N ALA A 34 -3.12 1.02 3.23
CA ALA A 34 -2.30 -0.19 3.15
C ALA A 34 -1.45 -0.39 4.42
N ILE A 35 -0.81 0.68 4.91
CA ILE A 35 -0.01 0.66 6.15
C ILE A 35 -0.88 0.30 7.34
N ARG A 36 -2.07 0.90 7.50
CA ARG A 36 -3.01 0.56 8.59
C ARG A 36 -3.43 -0.90 8.56
N LYS A 37 -3.66 -1.45 7.36
CA LYS A 37 -4.02 -2.86 7.21
C LYS A 37 -2.86 -3.77 7.65
N TYR A 38 -1.63 -3.45 7.26
CA TYR A 38 -0.43 -4.17 7.70
C TYR A 38 -0.21 -4.07 9.21
N ALA A 39 -0.31 -2.87 9.78
CA ALA A 39 -0.16 -2.62 11.22
C ALA A 39 -1.18 -3.36 12.10
N GLY A 40 -2.30 -3.81 11.52
CA GLY A 40 -3.27 -4.65 12.21
C GLY A 40 -2.80 -6.10 12.44
N TYR A 41 -1.76 -6.55 11.75
CA TYR A 41 -1.25 -7.92 11.81
C TYR A 41 0.25 -8.02 12.15
N GLY A 42 1.06 -7.11 11.60
CA GLY A 42 2.50 -7.04 11.81
C GLY A 42 2.90 -5.85 12.68
N CYS A 43 4.17 -5.81 13.05
CA CYS A 43 4.76 -4.65 13.73
C CYS A 43 5.32 -3.67 12.71
N ILE A 44 5.16 -2.37 12.99
CA ILE A 44 5.89 -1.30 12.32
C ILE A 44 6.90 -0.76 13.33
N GLU A 45 8.19 -0.80 13.00
CA GLU A 45 9.28 -0.42 13.91
C GLU A 45 9.08 1.01 14.46
N ALA A 46 8.64 1.93 13.61
CA ALA A 46 8.35 3.31 14.00
C ALA A 46 7.19 3.45 15.00
N LEU A 47 6.24 2.51 15.02
CA LEU A 47 5.13 2.46 15.98
C LEU A 47 5.48 1.66 17.23
N GLU A 48 6.43 0.72 17.17
CA GLU A 48 6.95 0.05 18.37
C GLU A 48 7.71 1.04 19.26
N ALA A 49 8.49 1.94 18.65
CA ALA A 49 9.21 2.99 19.36
C ALA A 49 8.26 4.06 19.95
N ASP A 50 7.15 4.36 19.28
CA ASP A 50 6.12 5.31 19.72
C ASP A 50 4.72 4.85 19.28
N PRO A 51 3.99 4.10 20.14
CA PRO A 51 2.67 3.56 19.79
C PRO A 51 1.59 4.62 19.58
N ALA A 52 1.81 5.85 20.04
CA ALA A 52 0.87 6.96 19.85
C ALA A 52 1.13 7.72 18.53
N ARG A 53 2.21 7.40 17.82
CA ARG A 53 2.56 8.03 16.55
C ARG A 53 1.46 7.83 15.51
N ALA A 54 1.11 8.91 14.83
CA ALA A 54 0.14 8.87 13.75
C ALA A 54 0.70 8.11 12.54
N ILE A 55 -0.16 7.35 11.86
CA ILE A 55 0.13 6.79 10.54
C ILE A 55 -0.22 7.87 9.50
N ASP A 56 0.80 8.62 9.10
CA ASP A 56 0.74 9.73 8.14
C ASP A 56 1.93 9.72 7.16
N GLU A 57 2.07 10.78 6.36
CA GLU A 57 3.13 10.96 5.36
C GLU A 57 4.56 11.06 5.95
N ASN A 58 4.68 11.36 7.24
CA ASN A 58 5.96 11.49 7.94
C ASN A 58 6.39 10.18 8.59
N LEU A 59 5.61 9.10 8.45
CA LEU A 59 5.98 7.78 8.92
C LEU A 59 7.14 7.24 8.07
N THR A 60 8.08 6.59 8.73
CA THR A 60 9.19 5.88 8.09
C THR A 60 8.93 4.38 8.13
N LEU A 61 9.17 3.70 7.01
CA LEU A 61 9.09 2.26 6.87
C LEU A 61 10.47 1.66 6.62
N THR A 62 10.69 0.44 7.10
CA THR A 62 11.84 -0.37 6.69
C THR A 62 11.62 -0.96 5.31
N GLN A 63 12.70 -1.35 4.63
CA GLN A 63 12.62 -2.02 3.33
C GLN A 63 11.79 -3.32 3.40
N SER A 64 11.87 -4.05 4.52
CA SER A 64 11.12 -5.28 4.76
C SER A 64 9.62 -5.03 4.95
N GLU A 65 9.25 -4.01 5.73
CA GLU A 65 7.84 -3.61 5.89
C GLU A 65 7.28 -3.17 4.52
N TRP A 66 8.03 -2.33 3.81
CA TRP A 66 7.62 -1.86 2.49
C TRP A 66 7.42 -3.00 1.49
N ALA A 67 8.30 -4.00 1.48
CA ALA A 67 8.15 -5.15 0.58
C ALA A 67 6.84 -5.93 0.79
N VAL A 68 6.28 -5.92 2.00
CA VAL A 68 4.98 -6.56 2.29
C VAL A 68 3.81 -5.62 1.96
N ILE A 69 3.97 -4.32 2.20
CA ILE A 69 2.92 -3.30 2.00
C ILE A 69 2.74 -2.94 0.51
N GLN A 70 3.83 -2.87 -0.25
CA GLN A 70 3.87 -2.34 -1.62
C GLN A 70 2.92 -3.04 -2.61
N PRO A 71 2.76 -4.38 -2.61
CA PRO A 71 1.78 -5.04 -3.47
C PRO A 71 0.34 -4.61 -3.18
N LEU A 72 -0.03 -4.50 -1.89
CA LEU A 72 -1.38 -4.09 -1.47
C LEU A 72 -1.65 -2.61 -1.81
N PHE A 73 -0.66 -1.75 -1.58
CA PHE A 73 -0.71 -0.35 -1.98
C PHE A 73 -0.92 -0.20 -3.50
N SER A 74 -0.18 -0.96 -4.30
CA SER A 74 -0.25 -0.89 -5.76
C SER A 74 -1.66 -1.21 -6.27
N VAL A 75 -2.27 -2.30 -5.78
CA VAL A 75 -3.64 -2.67 -6.19
C VAL A 75 -4.70 -1.71 -5.65
N TYR A 76 -4.48 -1.04 -4.51
CA TYR A 76 -5.37 0.02 -4.04
C TYR A 76 -5.34 1.24 -4.98
N CYS A 77 -4.15 1.69 -5.41
CA CYS A 77 -4.03 2.75 -6.40
C CYS A 77 -4.65 2.36 -7.75
N GLU A 78 -4.45 1.11 -8.18
CA GLU A 78 -5.03 0.58 -9.40
C GLU A 78 -6.57 0.55 -9.34
N TYR A 79 -7.13 0.18 -8.18
CA TYR A 79 -8.59 0.16 -8.00
C TYR A 79 -9.21 1.55 -8.11
N VAL A 80 -8.59 2.57 -7.49
CA VAL A 80 -9.07 3.95 -7.60
C VAL A 80 -9.03 4.43 -9.06
N GLN A 81 -7.93 4.14 -9.76
CA GLN A 81 -7.80 4.45 -11.19
C GLN A 81 -8.86 3.74 -12.03
N ALA A 82 -9.05 2.44 -11.81
CA ALA A 82 -10.05 1.65 -12.51
C ALA A 82 -11.43 2.30 -12.34
N VAL A 83 -11.87 2.55 -11.10
CA VAL A 83 -13.16 3.20 -10.80
C VAL A 83 -13.33 4.54 -11.52
N GLN A 84 -12.30 5.39 -11.54
CA GLN A 84 -12.34 6.67 -12.26
C GLN A 84 -12.46 6.50 -13.78
N MET A 85 -11.75 5.52 -14.35
CA MET A 85 -11.86 5.19 -15.76
C MET A 85 -13.25 4.63 -16.09
N GLU A 86 -13.82 3.78 -15.22
CA GLU A 86 -15.17 3.24 -15.43
C GLU A 86 -16.23 4.34 -15.42
N ALA A 87 -16.09 5.32 -14.51
CA ALA A 87 -16.96 6.49 -14.48
C ALA A 87 -16.79 7.36 -15.74
N SER A 88 -15.55 7.51 -16.23
CA SER A 88 -15.22 8.28 -17.42
C SER A 88 -15.72 7.64 -18.72
N ARG A 89 -16.03 6.33 -18.72
CA ARG A 89 -16.66 5.64 -19.86
C ARG A 89 -17.98 6.27 -20.28
N LEU A 90 -18.72 6.86 -19.34
CA LEU A 90 -19.96 7.59 -19.64
C LEU A 90 -19.73 8.78 -20.60
N TYR A 91 -18.50 9.27 -20.70
CA TYR A 91 -18.09 10.39 -21.55
C TYR A 91 -17.35 9.96 -22.82
N GLY A 92 -17.37 8.66 -23.17
CA GLY A 92 -16.79 8.15 -24.42
C GLY A 92 -15.27 7.96 -24.40
N VAL A 93 -14.65 7.95 -23.22
CA VAL A 93 -13.24 7.60 -23.05
C VAL A 93 -13.08 6.08 -23.18
N GLY A 94 -12.09 5.65 -23.98
CA GLY A 94 -11.79 4.23 -24.22
C GLY A 94 -11.28 3.49 -22.98
N GLU A 95 -11.43 2.17 -22.97
CA GLU A 95 -10.98 1.31 -21.87
C GLU A 95 -9.45 1.22 -21.84
N PHE A 96 -8.85 1.49 -20.69
CA PHE A 96 -7.42 1.36 -20.42
C PHE A 96 -7.24 0.63 -19.09
N GLY A 97 -6.31 -0.33 -19.03
CA GLY A 97 -6.04 -1.10 -17.83
C GLY A 97 -7.07 -2.19 -17.50
N ARG A 98 -7.03 -2.65 -16.24
CA ARG A 98 -7.88 -3.74 -15.70
C ARG A 98 -9.17 -3.17 -15.14
N GLY A 99 -10.26 -3.94 -15.20
CA GLY A 99 -11.57 -3.52 -14.69
C GLY A 99 -11.61 -3.50 -13.16
N SER A 100 -12.45 -2.63 -12.57
CA SER A 100 -12.54 -2.47 -11.11
C SER A 100 -12.86 -3.78 -10.37
N SER A 101 -13.65 -4.64 -11.00
CA SER A 101 -14.05 -5.95 -10.48
C SER A 101 -12.88 -6.94 -10.42
N GLU A 102 -11.96 -6.87 -11.38
CA GLU A 102 -10.77 -7.73 -11.43
C GLU A 102 -9.79 -7.33 -10.33
N VAL A 103 -9.51 -6.03 -10.21
CA VAL A 103 -8.62 -5.48 -9.17
C VAL A 103 -9.18 -5.74 -7.76
N MET A 104 -10.51 -5.66 -7.59
CA MET A 104 -11.16 -5.98 -6.32
C MET A 104 -10.98 -7.46 -5.94
N SER A 105 -10.89 -8.37 -6.91
CA SER A 105 -10.59 -9.78 -6.63
C SER A 105 -9.16 -9.94 -6.08
N ASP A 106 -8.18 -9.27 -6.70
CA ASP A 106 -6.78 -9.31 -6.25
C ASP A 106 -6.61 -8.70 -4.86
N ILE A 107 -7.28 -7.58 -4.59
CA ILE A 107 -7.30 -6.96 -3.25
C ILE A 107 -7.75 -7.98 -2.21
N ARG A 108 -8.83 -8.72 -2.45
CA ARG A 108 -9.33 -9.73 -1.49
C ARG A 108 -8.31 -10.84 -1.25
N THR A 109 -7.66 -11.30 -2.31
CA THR A 109 -6.60 -12.31 -2.22
C THR A 109 -5.43 -11.80 -1.38
N LEU A 110 -4.90 -10.62 -1.71
CA LEU A 110 -3.78 -10.00 -1.00
C LEU A 110 -4.11 -9.71 0.47
N GLU A 111 -5.32 -9.23 0.76
CA GLU A 111 -5.75 -9.00 2.15
C GLU A 111 -5.88 -10.30 2.95
N THR A 112 -6.23 -11.41 2.30
CA THR A 112 -6.35 -12.73 2.95
C THR A 112 -4.96 -13.33 3.24
N GLU A 113 -4.00 -13.10 2.36
CA GLU A 113 -2.62 -13.56 2.52
C GLU A 113 -1.79 -12.69 3.49
N LEU A 114 -2.18 -11.43 3.66
CA LEU A 114 -1.43 -10.44 4.44
C LEU A 114 -1.06 -10.90 5.86
N PRO A 115 -1.96 -11.51 6.66
CA PRO A 115 -1.62 -11.94 8.02
C PRO A 115 -0.47 -12.95 8.05
N GLY A 116 -0.43 -13.87 7.07
CA GLY A 116 0.64 -14.87 6.97
C GLY A 116 1.98 -14.26 6.54
N LYS A 117 1.96 -13.19 5.73
CA LYS A 117 3.17 -12.48 5.28
C LYS A 117 3.68 -11.46 6.31
N ALA A 118 2.79 -10.91 7.13
CA ALA A 118 3.11 -9.91 8.14
C ALA A 118 3.69 -10.52 9.43
N PHE A 119 3.47 -11.82 9.67
CA PHE A 119 4.00 -12.50 10.84
C PHE A 119 5.53 -12.61 10.77
N THR A 120 6.20 -12.14 11.82
CA THR A 120 7.63 -12.33 12.05
C THR A 120 7.83 -12.95 13.43
N GLY A 121 8.82 -13.84 13.56
CA GLY A 121 9.11 -14.51 14.82
C GLY A 121 10.58 -14.89 14.91
N GLU A 122 11.17 -14.67 16.09
CA GLU A 122 12.55 -15.06 16.36
C GLU A 122 12.67 -16.58 16.47
N VAL A 123 13.58 -17.18 15.70
CA VAL A 123 13.85 -18.63 15.78
C VAL A 123 14.93 -18.88 16.82
N ILE A 124 14.51 -19.34 17.99
CA ILE A 124 15.43 -19.73 19.06
C ILE A 124 15.68 -21.24 18.95
N THR A 125 16.90 -21.63 18.57
CA THR A 125 17.33 -23.04 18.60
C THR A 125 17.98 -23.32 19.95
N ILE A 126 17.41 -24.25 20.71
CA ILE A 126 18.01 -24.73 21.97
C ILE A 126 18.95 -25.89 21.60
N LEU A 127 20.24 -25.72 21.85
CA LEU A 127 21.28 -26.76 21.68
C LEU A 127 21.55 -27.48 23.01
#